data_AF-A0A5C1AMU7-F1
#
_entry.id   AF-A0A5C1AMU7-F1
#
_cell.length_a   1.000
_cell.length_b   1.000
_cell.length_c   1.000
_cell.angle_alpha   90.00
_cell.angle_beta   90.00
_cell.angle_gamma   90.00
#
_symmetry.space_group_name_H-M   'P 1'
#
loop_
_entity.id
_entity.type
_entity.pdbx_description
1 polymer ?
#
loop_
_entity_poly.entity_id
_entity_poly.type
_entity_poly.pdbx_seq_one_letter_code
_entity_poly.pdbx_strand_id
1 'polypeptide(L)'
;MALNLGVAPAPRDNHGVPAPTDPFRLAVLGDFSGRGGDFESAKPVLLNLEDFEATIAKLNPTVPLDGLPGDPSLTIQSLDDFEPDAVVRAVDHFTDLSDEDEKAEFLDSVLRHPNLRRAEGVWRGVDWLARRGRKSGRQIEVVLYDVSADNFATALSGDELSESVVYKALVADAVFGKKGKPWAAVMGLYDYDFTAAHAELLGRAARTLTDCGGPFLAGVSTTATDSATAIDEADAEAWAELRALPEAGLIGLATPRFLARRPYGEDFRPPEAFPYEEFKRDAVSESYVWAPAVFIPAGVLAQGYVADGWGFGAQKTRVLEGMTTHAYTDADDDDHLTLLDCWLDRKAAERLTGLGVMTALAVKSADSCQLTRLHSLGAGTPPADLYGRWGKSASAGPPRGRFGVSVVMDSEMTGTAPKRASGAAASSESSSESSASSETSESFASSDDSSSLSSDSDSPSSGGDDLAAMMAALDSPPADAPSDGADDIAAMMAALDAPVDDAPPPADAPDQSIEDMLKQLEDS
;
A
#
# COMPACT_ATOMS: atom_id res chain seq x y z
N MET A 1 -10.30 -23.62 13.98
CA MET A 1 -9.05 -24.30 14.41
C MET A 1 -8.03 -23.21 14.68
N ALA A 2 -7.37 -23.23 15.85
CA ALA A 2 -6.51 -22.12 16.25
C ALA A 2 -5.37 -21.85 15.25
N LEU A 3 -5.17 -20.57 14.89
CA LEU A 3 -4.13 -20.15 13.94
C LEU A 3 -2.72 -20.54 14.42
N ASN A 4 -1.88 -21.13 13.55
CA ASN A 4 -0.46 -21.31 13.87
C ASN A 4 0.33 -20.03 13.55
N LEU A 5 0.52 -19.21 14.57
CA LEU A 5 1.10 -17.87 14.41
C LEU A 5 2.61 -17.79 14.70
N GLY A 6 3.29 -18.94 14.86
CA GLY A 6 4.71 -19.01 15.23
C GLY A 6 5.06 -18.33 16.57
N VAL A 7 6.34 -18.33 16.91
CA VAL A 7 6.94 -17.58 18.02
C VAL A 7 7.29 -16.18 17.52
N ALA A 8 6.78 -15.16 18.19
CA ALA A 8 7.03 -13.77 17.82
C ALA A 8 8.45 -13.33 18.25
N PRO A 9 9.15 -12.48 17.47
CA PRO A 9 10.46 -11.97 17.83
C PRO A 9 10.45 -11.23 19.18
N ALA A 10 11.56 -11.32 19.92
CA ALA A 10 11.74 -10.56 21.15
C ALA A 10 11.71 -9.04 20.88
N PRO A 11 10.91 -8.24 21.61
CA PRO A 11 10.73 -6.81 21.36
C PRO A 11 12.03 -6.01 21.32
N ARG A 12 12.22 -5.24 20.25
CA ARG A 12 13.29 -4.25 20.10
C ARG A 12 12.71 -2.83 20.13
N ASP A 13 12.16 -2.43 21.28
CA ASP A 13 11.58 -1.10 21.49
C ASP A 13 12.62 0.02 21.33
N ASN A 14 12.79 0.55 20.11
CA ASN A 14 13.71 1.67 19.86
C ASN A 14 13.31 2.59 18.69
N HIS A 15 12.03 2.62 18.31
CA HIS A 15 11.52 3.55 17.30
C HIS A 15 11.06 4.85 17.96
N GLY A 16 12.00 5.74 18.28
CA GLY A 16 11.68 7.08 18.75
C GLY A 16 10.83 7.87 17.74
N VAL A 17 10.21 8.96 18.21
CA VAL A 17 9.48 9.92 17.36
C VAL A 17 10.41 10.37 16.22
N PRO A 18 9.97 10.30 14.94
CA PRO A 18 10.80 10.72 13.81
C PRO A 18 11.26 12.18 13.92
N ALA A 19 12.49 12.45 13.48
CA ALA A 19 12.93 13.82 13.27
C ALA A 19 12.22 14.45 12.06
N PRO A 20 12.02 15.78 12.00
CA PRO A 20 11.44 16.44 10.82
C PRO A 20 12.21 16.22 9.51
N THR A 21 13.51 15.89 9.61
CA THR A 21 14.40 15.57 8.50
C THR A 21 14.43 14.08 8.14
N ASP A 22 13.78 13.21 8.91
CA ASP A 22 13.75 11.78 8.60
C ASP A 22 12.91 11.56 7.33
N PRO A 23 13.41 10.79 6.35
CA PRO A 23 12.66 10.48 5.14
C PRO A 23 11.49 9.55 5.44
N PHE A 24 10.40 9.71 4.70
CA PHE A 24 9.25 8.82 4.76
C PHE A 24 9.56 7.55 3.95
N ARG A 25 10.08 6.53 4.63
CA ARG A 25 10.58 5.30 3.98
C ARG A 25 9.46 4.29 3.77
N LEU A 26 9.24 3.89 2.53
CA LEU A 26 8.21 2.93 2.13
C LEU A 26 8.89 1.69 1.56
N ALA A 27 8.74 0.54 2.23
CA ALA A 27 9.10 -0.74 1.63
C ALA A 27 7.94 -1.23 0.76
N VAL A 28 8.23 -1.69 -0.46
CA VAL A 28 7.23 -2.26 -1.38
C VAL A 28 7.68 -3.66 -1.76
N LEU A 29 6.85 -4.65 -1.48
CA LEU A 29 7.08 -6.08 -1.70
C LEU A 29 6.16 -6.55 -2.82
N GLY A 30 6.71 -7.12 -3.88
CA GLY A 30 5.92 -7.64 -5.00
C GLY A 30 6.82 -8.24 -6.07
N ASP A 31 6.22 -8.99 -7.00
CA ASP A 31 6.95 -9.53 -8.15
C ASP A 31 7.10 -8.42 -9.20
N PHE A 32 8.19 -7.68 -9.09
CA PHE A 32 8.55 -6.59 -10.00
C PHE A 32 9.27 -7.12 -11.25
N SER A 33 9.97 -8.25 -11.13
CA SER A 33 10.70 -8.84 -12.26
C SER A 33 9.89 -9.81 -13.12
N GLY A 34 8.71 -10.25 -12.67
CA GLY A 34 7.87 -11.23 -13.38
C GLY A 34 8.42 -12.66 -13.33
N ARG A 35 9.41 -12.90 -12.46
CA ARG A 35 10.13 -14.18 -12.31
C ARG A 35 9.91 -14.81 -10.94
N GLY A 36 9.05 -14.22 -10.11
CA GLY A 36 8.74 -14.69 -8.78
C GLY A 36 9.95 -14.66 -7.83
N GLY A 37 10.53 -13.47 -7.60
CA GLY A 37 11.70 -13.29 -6.73
C GLY A 37 11.50 -13.75 -5.27
N ASP A 38 12.59 -13.85 -4.51
CA ASP A 38 12.63 -14.27 -3.11
C ASP A 38 13.51 -13.34 -2.25
N PHE A 39 13.36 -13.37 -0.92
CA PHE A 39 14.15 -12.51 -0.02
C PHE A 39 15.65 -12.86 0.09
N GLU A 40 16.07 -14.07 -0.32
CA GLU A 40 17.49 -14.46 -0.23
C GLU A 40 18.31 -13.87 -1.39
N SER A 41 17.68 -13.72 -2.54
CA SER A 41 18.23 -13.14 -3.77
C SER A 41 17.86 -11.66 -3.97
N ALA A 42 16.69 -11.21 -3.49
CA ALA A 42 16.20 -9.85 -3.65
C ALA A 42 17.02 -8.83 -2.86
N LYS A 43 17.98 -8.20 -3.54
CA LYS A 43 18.65 -7.00 -3.05
C LYS A 43 17.67 -5.83 -3.10
N PRO A 44 17.44 -5.10 -1.99
CA PRO A 44 16.54 -3.96 -1.99
C PRO A 44 16.98 -2.90 -3.00
N VAL A 45 16.04 -2.46 -3.84
CA VAL A 45 16.26 -1.42 -4.85
C VAL A 45 15.59 -0.14 -4.40
N LEU A 46 16.40 0.85 -3.98
CA LEU A 46 15.90 2.22 -3.80
C LEU A 46 15.44 2.76 -5.17
N LEU A 47 14.18 3.19 -5.23
CA LEU A 47 13.58 3.81 -6.39
C LEU A 47 14.25 5.16 -6.67
N ASN A 48 14.78 5.33 -7.88
CA ASN A 48 15.23 6.64 -8.32
C ASN A 48 14.00 7.47 -8.74
N LEU A 49 13.70 8.50 -7.96
CA LEU A 49 12.58 9.41 -8.22
C LEU A 49 12.87 10.41 -9.36
N GLU A 50 14.12 10.60 -9.77
CA GLU A 50 14.48 11.47 -10.90
C GLU A 50 14.47 10.69 -12.22
N ASP A 51 14.91 9.43 -12.19
CA ASP A 51 14.96 8.52 -13.33
C ASP A 51 14.31 7.17 -12.95
N PHE A 52 13.03 7.06 -13.26
CA PHE A 52 12.20 5.89 -12.94
C PHE A 52 12.60 4.67 -13.79
N GLU A 53 12.93 4.90 -15.05
CA GLU A 53 13.30 3.89 -16.04
C GLU A 53 14.60 3.19 -15.66
N ALA A 54 15.60 3.91 -15.14
CA ALA A 54 16.80 3.30 -14.59
C ALA A 54 16.52 2.33 -13.42
N THR A 55 15.38 2.46 -12.73
CA THR A 55 14.98 1.47 -11.71
C THR A 55 14.35 0.23 -12.33
N ILE A 56 13.49 0.38 -13.35
CA ILE A 56 12.92 -0.73 -14.12
C ILE A 56 14.06 -1.52 -14.79
N ALA A 57 14.90 -0.85 -15.59
CA ALA A 57 16.02 -1.45 -16.30
C ALA A 57 17.03 -2.16 -15.37
N LYS A 58 17.19 -1.70 -14.12
CA LYS A 58 18.03 -2.35 -13.10
C LYS A 58 17.45 -3.67 -12.59
N LEU A 59 16.12 -3.80 -12.48
CA LEU A 59 15.45 -5.05 -12.15
C LEU A 59 15.32 -5.96 -13.38
N ASN A 60 15.37 -5.38 -14.58
CA ASN A 60 15.20 -6.03 -15.88
C ASN A 60 14.05 -7.06 -15.87
N PRO A 61 12.80 -6.61 -15.66
CA PRO A 61 11.64 -7.49 -15.70
C PRO A 61 11.53 -8.27 -17.01
N THR A 62 11.11 -9.52 -16.91
CA THR A 62 10.82 -10.38 -18.05
C THR A 62 9.50 -11.07 -17.77
N VAL A 63 8.44 -10.65 -18.46
CA VAL A 63 7.08 -11.15 -18.30
C VAL A 63 6.85 -12.32 -19.26
N PRO A 64 6.67 -13.57 -18.76
CA PRO A 64 6.30 -14.69 -19.62
C PRO A 64 4.82 -14.59 -20.03
N LEU A 65 4.54 -14.82 -21.31
CA LEU A 65 3.21 -14.80 -21.89
C LEU A 65 2.78 -16.22 -22.28
N ASP A 66 2.92 -17.14 -21.33
CA ASP A 66 2.69 -18.58 -21.51
C ASP A 66 1.29 -18.86 -22.06
N GLY A 67 1.20 -19.81 -23.01
CA GLY A 67 -0.04 -20.21 -23.67
C GLY A 67 -0.39 -19.41 -24.92
N LEU A 68 0.34 -18.32 -25.22
CA LEU A 68 0.26 -17.64 -26.52
C LEU A 68 1.15 -18.33 -27.57
N PRO A 69 0.90 -18.16 -28.89
CA PRO A 69 1.74 -18.73 -29.94
C PRO A 69 3.23 -18.40 -29.76
N GLY A 70 4.04 -19.45 -29.55
CA GLY A 70 5.49 -19.35 -29.34
C GLY A 70 5.94 -19.09 -27.90
N ASP A 71 5.02 -19.04 -26.93
CA ASP A 71 5.26 -18.73 -25.51
C ASP A 71 6.23 -17.54 -25.30
N PRO A 72 5.94 -16.36 -25.88
CA PRO A 72 6.87 -15.23 -25.90
C PRO A 72 7.09 -14.64 -24.50
N SER A 73 8.22 -13.94 -24.32
CA SER A 73 8.54 -13.23 -23.08
C SER A 73 8.88 -11.77 -23.35
N LEU A 74 8.15 -10.84 -22.73
CA LEU A 74 8.36 -9.40 -22.91
C LEU A 74 9.34 -8.87 -21.86
N THR A 75 10.44 -8.24 -22.30
CA THR A 75 11.37 -7.54 -21.40
C THR A 75 10.95 -6.09 -21.26
N ILE A 76 10.77 -5.61 -20.03
CA ILE A 76 10.32 -4.25 -19.74
C ILE A 76 11.53 -3.41 -19.31
N GLN A 77 11.77 -2.27 -19.95
CA GLN A 77 12.84 -1.32 -19.60
C GLN A 77 12.28 0.04 -19.17
N SER A 78 11.08 0.36 -19.67
CA SER A 78 10.33 1.60 -19.46
C SER A 78 8.83 1.31 -19.24
N LEU A 79 8.04 2.32 -18.91
CA LEU A 79 6.57 2.18 -18.91
C LEU A 79 5.96 2.15 -20.32
N ASP A 80 6.73 2.59 -21.32
CA ASP A 80 6.28 2.65 -22.72
C ASP A 80 6.40 1.27 -23.41
N ASP A 81 7.16 0.33 -22.83
CA ASP A 81 7.22 -1.07 -23.30
C ASP A 81 5.89 -1.84 -23.08
N PHE A 82 4.96 -1.29 -22.30
CA PHE A 82 3.59 -1.79 -22.18
C PHE A 82 2.62 -1.20 -23.24
N GLU A 83 3.09 -0.34 -24.13
CA GLU A 83 2.24 0.23 -25.19
C GLU A 83 2.07 -0.71 -26.38
N PRO A 84 0.94 -0.64 -27.12
CA PRO A 84 0.65 -1.56 -28.21
C PRO A 84 1.76 -1.65 -29.26
N ASP A 85 2.29 -0.50 -29.70
CA ASP A 85 3.35 -0.45 -30.71
C ASP A 85 4.71 -0.99 -30.20
N ALA A 86 4.93 -0.98 -28.88
CA ALA A 86 6.11 -1.61 -28.28
C ALA A 86 5.94 -3.13 -28.18
N VAL A 87 4.76 -3.58 -27.75
CA VAL A 87 4.37 -5.00 -27.70
C VAL A 87 4.43 -5.65 -29.10
N VAL A 88 3.85 -5.00 -30.12
CA VAL A 88 3.87 -5.46 -31.52
C VAL A 88 5.30 -5.59 -32.06
N ARG A 89 6.21 -4.70 -31.64
CA ARG A 89 7.62 -4.73 -32.04
C ARG A 89 8.43 -5.81 -31.32
N ALA A 90 8.02 -6.20 -30.12
CA ALA A 90 8.77 -7.11 -29.24
C ALA A 90 8.35 -8.58 -29.35
N VAL A 91 7.16 -8.88 -29.89
CA VAL A 91 6.65 -10.25 -30.03
C VAL A 91 6.73 -10.71 -31.48
N ASP A 92 7.67 -11.61 -31.79
CA ASP A 92 7.99 -12.06 -33.16
C ASP A 92 6.77 -12.56 -33.96
N HIS A 93 5.77 -13.15 -33.30
CA HIS A 93 4.60 -13.73 -33.97
C HIS A 93 3.75 -12.73 -34.75
N PHE A 94 3.78 -11.42 -34.42
CA PHE A 94 3.13 -10.39 -35.24
C PHE A 94 3.67 -10.32 -36.68
N THR A 95 4.86 -10.86 -36.94
CA THR A 95 5.47 -10.92 -38.28
C THR A 95 4.94 -12.09 -39.12
N ASP A 96 4.34 -13.12 -38.49
CA ASP A 96 3.68 -14.24 -39.18
C ASP A 96 2.26 -13.86 -39.64
N LEU A 97 1.63 -12.89 -38.96
CA LEU A 97 0.26 -12.44 -39.22
C LEU A 97 0.24 -11.42 -40.38
N SER A 98 -0.59 -11.69 -41.38
CA SER A 98 -0.72 -10.81 -42.55
C SER A 98 -1.92 -9.86 -42.48
N ASP A 99 -3.00 -10.29 -41.83
CA ASP A 99 -4.25 -9.57 -41.72
C ASP A 99 -4.23 -8.57 -40.53
N GLU A 100 -5.05 -7.51 -40.59
CA GLU A 100 -5.12 -6.51 -39.51
C GLU A 100 -6.05 -6.96 -38.37
N ASP A 101 -7.14 -7.68 -38.68
CA ASP A 101 -8.06 -8.22 -37.67
C ASP A 101 -7.37 -9.33 -36.87
N GLU A 102 -6.62 -10.23 -37.53
CA GLU A 102 -5.81 -11.27 -36.86
C GLU A 102 -4.78 -10.65 -35.89
N LYS A 103 -4.17 -9.52 -36.24
CA LYS A 103 -3.23 -8.80 -35.36
C LYS A 103 -3.95 -8.13 -34.20
N ALA A 104 -5.12 -7.55 -34.42
CA ALA A 104 -5.93 -6.96 -33.35
C ALA A 104 -6.38 -8.02 -32.33
N GLU A 105 -6.84 -9.20 -32.77
CA GLU A 105 -7.18 -10.33 -31.89
C GLU A 105 -5.96 -10.85 -31.10
N PHE A 106 -4.79 -10.95 -31.74
CA PHE A 106 -3.58 -11.39 -31.06
C PHE A 106 -3.04 -10.35 -30.07
N LEU A 107 -3.04 -9.06 -30.43
CA LEU A 107 -2.69 -7.96 -29.53
C LEU A 107 -3.62 -7.91 -28.31
N ASP A 108 -4.92 -8.08 -28.50
CA ASP A 108 -5.88 -8.17 -27.40
C ASP A 108 -5.54 -9.32 -26.45
N SER A 109 -5.14 -10.48 -27.00
CA SER A 109 -4.71 -11.65 -26.22
C SER A 109 -3.41 -11.39 -25.44
N VAL A 110 -2.47 -10.61 -25.98
CA VAL A 110 -1.23 -10.19 -25.30
C VAL A 110 -1.53 -9.17 -24.21
N LEU A 111 -2.23 -8.07 -24.52
CA LEU A 111 -2.53 -6.99 -23.57
C LEU A 111 -3.43 -7.47 -22.42
N ARG A 112 -4.33 -8.43 -22.67
CA ARG A 112 -5.15 -9.08 -21.64
C ARG A 112 -4.43 -10.21 -20.91
N HIS A 113 -3.18 -10.55 -21.24
CA HIS A 113 -2.47 -11.63 -20.55
C HIS A 113 -2.33 -11.33 -19.05
N PRO A 114 -2.69 -12.25 -18.13
CA PRO A 114 -2.69 -11.98 -16.70
C PRO A 114 -1.34 -11.54 -16.13
N ASN A 115 -0.22 -12.07 -16.66
CA ASN A 115 1.11 -11.70 -16.19
C ASN A 115 1.46 -10.26 -16.63
N LEU A 116 1.09 -9.88 -17.85
CA LEU A 116 1.35 -8.54 -18.38
C LEU A 116 0.54 -7.48 -17.64
N ARG A 117 -0.77 -7.69 -17.47
CA ARG A 117 -1.64 -6.76 -16.72
C ARG A 117 -1.21 -6.60 -15.27
N ARG A 118 -0.75 -7.70 -14.62
CA ARG A 118 -0.22 -7.64 -13.25
C ARG A 118 1.06 -6.80 -13.19
N ALA A 119 2.02 -7.06 -14.07
CA ALA A 119 3.27 -6.30 -14.14
C ALA A 119 3.02 -4.82 -14.43
N GLU A 120 2.17 -4.51 -15.41
CA GLU A 120 1.81 -3.13 -15.78
C GLU A 120 1.11 -2.39 -14.63
N GLY A 121 0.09 -3.01 -14.01
CA GLY A 121 -0.63 -2.43 -12.88
C GLY A 121 0.25 -2.17 -11.66
N VAL A 122 1.18 -3.07 -11.36
CA VAL A 122 2.21 -2.87 -10.33
C VAL A 122 3.11 -1.68 -10.67
N TRP A 123 3.71 -1.66 -11.86
CA TRP A 123 4.69 -0.64 -12.25
C TRP A 123 4.06 0.76 -12.37
N ARG A 124 2.86 0.88 -12.95
CA ARG A 124 2.09 2.14 -12.99
C ARG A 124 1.64 2.57 -11.58
N GLY A 125 1.31 1.64 -10.68
CA GLY A 125 1.01 1.94 -9.28
C GLY A 125 2.20 2.53 -8.51
N VAL A 126 3.41 2.01 -8.74
CA VAL A 126 4.65 2.58 -8.15
C VAL A 126 4.92 3.98 -8.71
N ASP A 127 4.78 4.20 -10.02
CA ASP A 127 4.95 5.53 -10.63
C ASP A 127 3.92 6.54 -10.11
N TRP A 128 2.65 6.14 -10.00
CA TRP A 128 1.57 6.95 -9.40
C TRP A 128 1.92 7.39 -7.97
N LEU A 129 2.45 6.48 -7.14
CA LEU A 129 2.88 6.80 -5.77
C LEU A 129 4.11 7.71 -5.76
N ALA A 130 5.09 7.42 -6.61
CA ALA A 130 6.33 8.18 -6.74
C ALA A 130 6.06 9.64 -7.14
N ARG A 131 5.16 9.88 -8.11
CA ARG A 131 4.76 11.22 -8.56
C ARG A 131 4.13 12.07 -7.46
N ARG A 132 3.37 11.47 -6.53
CA ARG A 132 2.79 12.19 -5.37
C ARG A 132 3.87 12.67 -4.39
N GLY A 133 4.99 11.97 -4.29
CA GLY A 133 6.13 12.37 -3.44
C GLY A 133 6.99 13.52 -3.99
N ARG A 134 7.05 13.70 -5.33
CA ARG A 134 8.00 14.62 -6.00
C ARG A 134 7.80 16.12 -5.69
N LYS A 135 6.60 16.57 -5.30
CA LYS A 135 6.25 18.01 -5.26
C LYS A 135 6.65 18.76 -3.98
N SER A 136 7.16 18.08 -2.95
CA SER A 136 7.64 18.74 -1.72
C SER A 136 9.15 18.62 -1.57
N GLY A 137 9.79 19.61 -0.95
CA GLY A 137 11.16 19.49 -0.42
C GLY A 137 11.32 18.53 0.77
N ARG A 138 10.39 17.59 0.95
CA ARG A 138 10.42 16.50 1.93
C ARG A 138 10.70 15.19 1.19
N GLN A 139 11.51 14.32 1.77
CA GLN A 139 11.99 13.12 1.10
C GLN A 139 11.09 11.91 1.37
N ILE A 140 10.46 11.36 0.33
CA ILE A 140 9.92 10.00 0.35
C ILE A 140 10.99 9.08 -0.24
N GLU A 141 11.36 8.02 0.48
CA GLU A 141 12.24 6.95 -0.02
C GLU A 141 11.37 5.73 -0.32
N VAL A 142 11.23 5.30 -1.58
CA VAL A 142 10.54 4.05 -1.94
C VAL A 142 11.60 2.96 -2.18
N VAL A 143 11.51 1.83 -1.48
CA VAL A 143 12.46 0.71 -1.58
C VAL A 143 11.71 -0.54 -2.02
N LEU A 144 12.04 -1.03 -3.22
CA LEU A 144 11.44 -2.21 -3.82
C LEU A 144 12.17 -3.48 -3.36
N TYR A 145 11.39 -4.51 -3.02
CA TYR A 145 11.80 -5.87 -2.74
C TYR A 145 11.08 -6.78 -3.73
N ASP A 146 11.84 -7.36 -4.67
CA ASP A 146 11.32 -8.28 -5.68
C ASP A 146 11.01 -9.65 -5.08
N VAL A 147 9.77 -9.84 -4.61
CA VAL A 147 9.33 -11.02 -3.86
C VAL A 147 7.91 -11.40 -4.28
N SER A 148 7.70 -12.67 -4.66
CA SER A 148 6.36 -13.18 -4.95
C SER A 148 5.52 -13.41 -3.69
N ALA A 149 4.20 -13.46 -3.82
CA ALA A 149 3.30 -13.79 -2.73
C ALA A 149 3.63 -15.17 -2.11
N ASP A 150 3.91 -16.16 -2.96
CA ASP A 150 4.25 -17.53 -2.55
C ASP A 150 5.60 -17.60 -1.80
N ASN A 151 6.61 -16.85 -2.25
CA ASN A 151 7.91 -16.78 -1.58
C ASN A 151 7.84 -15.97 -0.28
N PHE A 152 7.00 -14.93 -0.21
CA PHE A 152 6.69 -14.22 1.03
C PHE A 152 5.99 -15.15 2.05
N ALA A 153 5.01 -15.94 1.61
CA ALA A 153 4.32 -16.91 2.46
C ALA A 153 5.28 -18.03 2.94
N THR A 154 6.07 -18.59 2.02
CA THR A 154 7.08 -19.61 2.32
C THR A 154 8.11 -19.10 3.32
N ALA A 155 8.58 -17.85 3.17
CA ALA A 155 9.53 -17.21 4.08
C ALA A 155 9.00 -16.99 5.50
N LEU A 156 7.67 -17.01 5.71
CA LEU A 156 7.00 -16.90 7.00
C LEU A 156 6.54 -18.24 7.59
N SER A 157 6.77 -19.36 6.90
CA SER A 157 6.27 -20.69 7.29
C SER A 157 6.94 -21.29 8.54
N GLY A 158 8.17 -20.88 8.86
CA GLY A 158 8.92 -21.38 10.02
C GLY A 158 8.31 -21.01 11.38
N ASP A 159 8.56 -21.84 12.39
CA ASP A 159 8.01 -21.63 13.74
C ASP A 159 8.64 -20.44 14.47
N GLU A 160 9.95 -20.19 14.33
CA GLU A 160 10.64 -19.07 14.95
C GLU A 160 10.74 -17.89 13.97
N LEU A 161 9.83 -16.92 14.09
CA LEU A 161 9.70 -15.83 13.12
C LEU A 161 10.93 -14.89 13.12
N SER A 162 11.69 -14.82 14.21
CA SER A 162 12.92 -14.00 14.26
C SER A 162 14.08 -14.58 13.43
N GLU A 163 14.01 -15.86 13.06
CA GLU A 163 14.96 -16.48 12.13
C GLU A 163 14.56 -16.35 10.66
N SER A 164 13.34 -15.89 10.36
CA SER A 164 12.85 -15.71 9.00
C SER A 164 13.72 -14.73 8.19
N VAL A 165 13.81 -14.97 6.87
CA VAL A 165 14.47 -14.04 5.94
C VAL A 165 13.74 -12.70 5.85
N VAL A 166 12.42 -12.70 6.07
CA VAL A 166 11.58 -11.50 6.18
C VAL A 166 12.02 -10.63 7.36
N TYR A 167 12.15 -11.21 8.56
CA TYR A 167 12.63 -10.49 9.75
C TYR A 167 14.04 -9.96 9.55
N LYS A 168 14.95 -10.78 9.00
CA LYS A 168 16.33 -10.37 8.72
C LYS A 168 16.37 -9.15 7.79
N ALA A 169 15.71 -9.24 6.64
CA ALA A 169 15.73 -8.19 5.61
C ALA A 169 15.00 -6.91 6.03
N LEU A 170 13.78 -7.00 6.58
CA LEU A 170 12.92 -5.85 6.84
C LEU A 170 13.08 -5.25 8.23
N VAL A 171 13.50 -6.03 9.24
CA VAL A 171 13.67 -5.57 10.62
C VAL A 171 15.15 -5.50 11.00
N ALA A 172 15.85 -6.63 11.03
CA ALA A 172 17.18 -6.72 11.61
C ALA A 172 18.20 -5.84 10.86
N ASP A 173 18.23 -5.92 9.52
CA ASP A 173 19.17 -5.17 8.70
C ASP A 173 18.65 -3.77 8.33
N ALA A 174 17.41 -3.67 7.84
CA ALA A 174 16.87 -2.39 7.36
C ALA A 174 16.54 -1.38 8.46
N VAL A 175 16.24 -1.84 9.69
CA VAL A 175 15.86 -0.95 10.82
C VAL A 175 16.92 -0.92 11.92
N PHE A 176 17.46 -2.08 12.31
CA PHE A 176 18.47 -2.17 13.37
C PHE A 176 19.93 -2.34 12.88
N GLY A 177 20.16 -2.39 11.57
CA GLY A 177 21.50 -2.45 10.99
C GLY A 177 22.28 -1.14 11.17
N LYS A 178 23.57 -1.15 10.81
CA LYS A 178 24.50 -0.01 11.01
C LYS A 178 24.07 1.32 10.37
N LYS A 179 23.20 1.26 9.36
CA LYS A 179 22.58 2.43 8.68
C LYS A 179 21.04 2.30 8.67
N GLY A 180 20.49 1.50 9.58
CA GLY A 180 19.07 1.21 9.64
C GLY A 180 18.26 2.46 9.96
N LYS A 181 17.08 2.54 9.35
CA LYS A 181 16.08 3.60 9.57
C LYS A 181 14.71 2.93 9.60
N PRO A 182 13.85 3.15 10.61
CA PRO A 182 12.54 2.50 10.64
C PRO A 182 11.69 2.88 9.43
N TRP A 183 10.85 1.95 8.98
CA TRP A 183 9.91 2.16 7.90
C TRP A 183 8.79 3.11 8.36
N ALA A 184 8.26 3.90 7.43
CA ALA A 184 7.01 4.60 7.59
C ALA A 184 5.83 3.64 7.41
N ALA A 185 5.90 2.78 6.38
CA ALA A 185 5.01 1.64 6.15
C ALA A 185 5.72 0.58 5.31
N VAL A 186 5.23 -0.66 5.39
CA VAL A 186 5.63 -1.80 4.58
C VAL A 186 4.42 -2.22 3.75
N MET A 187 4.52 -2.27 2.43
CA MET A 187 3.42 -2.63 1.53
C MET A 187 3.68 -4.01 0.91
N GLY A 188 2.74 -4.94 1.03
CA GLY A 188 2.64 -6.11 0.16
C GLY A 188 1.73 -5.80 -1.03
N LEU A 189 2.24 -5.93 -2.25
CA LEU A 189 1.45 -5.90 -3.49
C LEU A 189 0.75 -7.25 -3.72
N TYR A 190 0.16 -7.77 -2.64
CA TYR A 190 -0.53 -9.05 -2.58
C TYR A 190 -1.99 -8.77 -2.19
N ASP A 191 -2.90 -9.51 -2.80
CA ASP A 191 -4.32 -9.48 -2.46
C ASP A 191 -4.63 -10.69 -1.58
N TYR A 192 -5.30 -10.43 -0.45
CA TYR A 192 -5.73 -11.44 0.50
C TYR A 192 -7.24 -11.72 0.34
N ASP A 193 -7.64 -12.92 0.74
CA ASP A 193 -9.04 -13.33 0.87
C ASP A 193 -9.35 -13.64 2.35
N PHE A 194 -10.62 -13.74 2.69
CA PHE A 194 -11.09 -14.05 4.05
C PHE A 194 -10.93 -15.53 4.45
N THR A 195 -9.89 -16.23 3.98
CA THR A 195 -9.65 -17.65 4.28
C THR A 195 -8.78 -17.83 5.52
N ALA A 196 -8.89 -18.97 6.21
CA ALA A 196 -8.07 -19.29 7.38
C ALA A 196 -6.56 -19.31 7.08
N ALA A 197 -6.16 -19.72 5.87
CA ALA A 197 -4.76 -19.70 5.44
C ALA A 197 -4.21 -18.27 5.30
N HIS A 198 -5.01 -17.36 4.73
CA HIS A 198 -4.67 -15.95 4.66
C HIS A 198 -4.71 -15.28 6.04
N ALA A 199 -5.63 -15.69 6.92
CA ALA A 199 -5.69 -15.22 8.29
C ALA A 199 -4.40 -15.58 9.08
N GLU A 200 -3.91 -16.82 8.93
CA GLU A 200 -2.65 -17.26 9.53
C GLU A 200 -1.46 -16.47 8.98
N LEU A 201 -1.37 -16.33 7.65
CA LEU A 201 -0.28 -15.61 6.98
C LEU A 201 -0.21 -14.14 7.41
N LEU A 202 -1.35 -13.45 7.48
CA LEU A 202 -1.45 -12.08 7.97
C LEU A 202 -1.01 -11.96 9.44
N GLY A 203 -1.43 -12.90 10.30
CA GLY A 203 -1.04 -12.92 11.71
C GLY A 203 0.47 -13.16 11.91
N ARG A 204 1.07 -14.06 11.13
CA ARG A 204 2.53 -14.29 11.08
C ARG A 204 3.27 -13.05 10.57
N ALA A 205 2.77 -12.41 9.51
CA ALA A 205 3.34 -11.18 8.97
C ALA A 205 3.32 -10.04 10.01
N ALA A 206 2.20 -9.82 10.69
CA ALA A 206 2.11 -8.79 11.74
C ALA A 206 3.10 -9.03 12.88
N ARG A 207 3.19 -10.26 13.40
CA ARG A 207 4.17 -10.62 14.44
C ARG A 207 5.61 -10.38 13.98
N THR A 208 5.94 -10.79 12.76
CA THR A 208 7.27 -10.63 12.17
C THR A 208 7.65 -9.16 11.99
N LEU A 209 6.70 -8.33 11.55
CA LEU A 209 6.92 -6.94 11.18
C LEU A 209 6.70 -5.95 12.34
N THR A 210 6.39 -6.42 13.56
CA THR A 210 6.15 -5.59 14.77
C THR A 210 7.20 -4.48 14.98
N ASP A 211 8.47 -4.81 14.75
CA ASP A 211 9.61 -3.89 14.94
C ASP A 211 10.10 -3.24 13.62
N CYS A 212 9.25 -3.16 12.59
CA CYS A 212 9.54 -2.38 11.36
C CYS A 212 9.44 -0.86 11.58
N GLY A 213 8.68 -0.43 12.59
CA GLY A 213 8.38 0.99 12.86
C GLY A 213 7.20 1.58 12.08
N GLY A 214 6.51 0.79 11.26
CA GLY A 214 5.32 1.20 10.50
C GLY A 214 4.36 0.02 10.30
N PRO A 215 3.14 0.26 9.80
CA PRO A 215 2.17 -0.80 9.56
C PRO A 215 2.54 -1.64 8.32
N PHE A 216 1.98 -2.85 8.27
CA PHE A 216 1.91 -3.65 7.06
C PHE A 216 0.61 -3.33 6.31
N LEU A 217 0.72 -2.92 5.05
CA LEU A 217 -0.39 -2.59 4.17
C LEU A 217 -0.51 -3.63 3.06
N ALA A 218 -1.73 -4.05 2.72
CA ALA A 218 -1.98 -4.98 1.60
C ALA A 218 -3.38 -4.80 0.99
N GLY A 219 -3.64 -5.51 -0.12
CA GLY A 219 -4.95 -5.54 -0.77
C GLY A 219 -5.87 -6.64 -0.23
N VAL A 220 -7.16 -6.52 -0.50
CA VAL A 220 -8.14 -7.62 -0.46
C VAL A 220 -8.65 -7.82 -1.88
N SER A 221 -8.80 -9.06 -2.33
CA SER A 221 -9.27 -9.33 -3.69
C SER A 221 -10.71 -8.80 -3.90
N THR A 222 -11.04 -8.40 -5.12
CA THR A 222 -12.43 -8.05 -5.47
C THR A 222 -13.37 -9.24 -5.28
N THR A 223 -12.93 -10.45 -5.62
CA THR A 223 -13.67 -11.69 -5.38
C THR A 223 -14.02 -11.92 -3.90
N ALA A 224 -13.10 -11.66 -2.97
CA ALA A 224 -13.38 -11.69 -1.53
C ALA A 224 -14.27 -10.52 -1.09
N THR A 225 -14.07 -9.34 -1.69
CA THR A 225 -14.88 -8.14 -1.43
C THR A 225 -16.36 -8.37 -1.78
N ASP A 226 -16.65 -9.00 -2.92
CA ASP A 226 -18.00 -9.33 -3.38
C ASP A 226 -18.64 -10.46 -2.56
N SER A 227 -17.84 -11.47 -2.19
CA SER A 227 -18.28 -12.64 -1.41
C SER A 227 -18.28 -12.43 0.11
N ALA A 228 -17.99 -11.22 0.60
CA ALA A 228 -17.82 -10.89 2.02
C ALA A 228 -19.02 -11.23 2.95
N THR A 229 -20.20 -11.54 2.41
CA THR A 229 -21.38 -12.05 3.16
C THR A 229 -21.48 -13.55 3.28
N ALA A 230 -20.64 -14.31 2.56
CA ALA A 230 -20.72 -15.76 2.42
C ALA A 230 -19.42 -16.45 2.87
N ILE A 231 -18.69 -15.83 3.80
CA ILE A 231 -17.50 -16.42 4.43
C ILE A 231 -17.93 -17.64 5.26
N ASP A 232 -17.30 -18.79 5.02
CA ASP A 232 -17.56 -20.03 5.75
C ASP A 232 -17.27 -19.90 7.26
N GLU A 233 -17.99 -20.64 8.10
CA GLU A 233 -17.93 -20.50 9.57
C GLU A 233 -16.51 -20.68 10.14
N ALA A 234 -15.73 -21.62 9.59
CA ALA A 234 -14.35 -21.88 10.01
C ALA A 234 -13.38 -20.76 9.59
N ASP A 235 -13.63 -20.15 8.44
CA ASP A 235 -12.86 -19.02 7.91
C ASP A 235 -13.19 -17.73 8.67
N ALA A 236 -14.46 -17.54 9.04
CA ALA A 236 -14.92 -16.46 9.91
C ALA A 236 -14.36 -16.58 11.35
N GLU A 237 -14.27 -17.79 11.91
CA GLU A 237 -13.59 -18.06 13.19
C GLU A 237 -12.10 -17.66 13.10
N ALA A 238 -11.39 -18.13 12.08
CA ALA A 238 -9.98 -17.81 11.84
C ALA A 238 -9.73 -16.31 11.64
N TRP A 239 -10.59 -15.62 10.89
CA TRP A 239 -10.52 -14.16 10.72
C TRP A 239 -10.78 -13.42 12.04
N ALA A 240 -11.73 -13.89 12.85
CA ALA A 240 -11.97 -13.32 14.19
C ALA A 240 -10.78 -13.53 15.14
N GLU A 241 -10.12 -14.69 15.12
CA GLU A 241 -8.87 -14.94 15.87
C GLU A 241 -7.75 -13.98 15.45
N LEU A 242 -7.52 -13.80 14.14
CA LEU A 242 -6.55 -12.82 13.62
C LEU A 242 -6.85 -11.42 14.16
N ARG A 243 -8.10 -10.97 14.06
CA ARG A 243 -8.50 -9.62 14.48
C ARG A 243 -8.43 -9.40 15.99
N ALA A 244 -8.50 -10.47 16.79
CA ALA A 244 -8.30 -10.41 18.24
C ALA A 244 -6.82 -10.27 18.65
N LEU A 245 -5.86 -10.47 17.73
CA LEU A 245 -4.44 -10.23 18.00
C LEU A 245 -4.17 -8.73 18.20
N PRO A 246 -3.42 -8.32 19.23
CA PRO A 246 -2.93 -6.96 19.36
C PRO A 246 -2.12 -6.51 18.14
N GLU A 247 -1.33 -7.42 17.57
CA GLU A 247 -0.52 -7.15 16.38
C GLU A 247 -1.37 -6.84 15.13
N ALA A 248 -2.67 -7.20 15.10
CA ALA A 248 -3.58 -6.79 14.01
C ALA A 248 -3.78 -5.26 13.93
N GLY A 249 -3.43 -4.52 15.00
CA GLY A 249 -3.31 -3.06 14.99
C GLY A 249 -2.25 -2.52 14.01
N LEU A 250 -1.33 -3.37 13.56
CA LEU A 250 -0.30 -3.06 12.55
C LEU A 250 -0.76 -3.32 11.12
N ILE A 251 -1.82 -4.08 10.89
CA ILE A 251 -2.25 -4.44 9.54
C ILE A 251 -3.28 -3.41 9.05
N GLY A 252 -3.10 -2.87 7.86
CA GLY A 252 -4.12 -2.13 7.12
C GLY A 252 -4.42 -2.83 5.79
N LEU A 253 -5.61 -3.40 5.66
CA LEU A 253 -6.08 -4.00 4.41
C LEU A 253 -6.94 -3.00 3.64
N ALA A 254 -6.79 -2.93 2.31
CA ALA A 254 -7.52 -2.01 1.45
C ALA A 254 -8.21 -2.69 0.27
N THR A 255 -9.39 -2.19 -0.09
CA THR A 255 -10.15 -2.53 -1.31
C THR A 255 -10.89 -1.28 -1.79
N PRO A 256 -11.23 -1.13 -3.08
CA PRO A 256 -10.87 -1.97 -4.22
C PRO A 256 -9.61 -1.45 -4.93
N ARG A 257 -9.21 -2.04 -6.07
CA ARG A 257 -8.12 -1.53 -6.91
C ARG A 257 -8.60 -0.30 -7.69
N PHE A 258 -7.67 0.44 -8.29
CA PHE A 258 -7.98 1.62 -9.11
C PHE A 258 -7.33 1.55 -10.48
N LEU A 259 -7.90 2.28 -11.43
CA LEU A 259 -7.48 2.27 -12.83
C LEU A 259 -6.04 2.79 -12.98
N ALA A 260 -5.16 2.00 -13.58
CA ALA A 260 -3.74 2.33 -13.74
C ALA A 260 -3.46 3.20 -14.98
N ARG A 261 -4.21 2.95 -16.06
CA ARG A 261 -4.22 3.72 -17.32
C ARG A 261 -5.59 3.60 -17.99
N ARG A 262 -5.90 4.49 -18.94
CA ARG A 262 -7.03 4.29 -19.85
C ARG A 262 -6.73 3.14 -20.83
N PRO A 263 -7.75 2.47 -21.39
CA PRO A 263 -7.59 1.56 -22.52
C PRO A 263 -7.02 2.31 -23.73
N TYR A 264 -6.22 1.65 -24.56
CA TYR A 264 -5.73 2.20 -25.83
C TYR A 264 -6.83 2.16 -26.90
N GLY A 265 -6.93 3.22 -27.71
CA GLY A 265 -7.98 3.36 -28.71
C GLY A 265 -7.99 4.75 -29.36
N GLU A 266 -9.01 5.05 -30.17
CA GLU A 266 -9.13 6.34 -30.88
C GLU A 266 -9.11 7.53 -29.89
N ASP A 267 -9.78 7.39 -28.75
CA ASP A 267 -9.88 8.41 -27.70
C ASP A 267 -8.66 8.46 -26.74
N PHE A 268 -7.68 7.55 -26.86
CA PHE A 268 -6.48 7.49 -26.02
C PHE A 268 -5.33 6.71 -26.65
N ARG A 269 -4.29 7.43 -27.11
CA ARG A 269 -3.06 6.86 -27.70
C ARG A 269 -3.37 5.75 -28.72
N PRO A 270 -4.04 6.07 -29.85
CA PRO A 270 -4.32 5.08 -30.88
C PRO A 270 -3.01 4.49 -31.43
N PRO A 271 -2.90 3.16 -31.58
CA PRO A 271 -1.67 2.53 -32.08
C PRO A 271 -1.33 2.93 -33.52
N GLU A 272 -0.04 3.07 -33.80
CA GLU A 272 0.46 3.42 -35.14
C GLU A 272 0.56 2.20 -36.07
N ALA A 273 0.71 0.98 -35.52
CA ALA A 273 0.97 -0.23 -36.30
C ALA A 273 -0.23 -0.72 -37.13
N PHE A 274 -1.44 -0.64 -36.58
CA PHE A 274 -2.72 -1.02 -37.20
C PHE A 274 -3.89 -0.50 -36.33
N PRO A 275 -5.12 -0.36 -36.88
CA PRO A 275 -6.29 0.05 -36.09
C PRO A 275 -6.59 -0.95 -34.97
N TYR A 276 -6.65 -0.48 -33.73
CA TYR A 276 -6.92 -1.31 -32.55
C TYR A 276 -7.65 -0.52 -31.47
N GLU A 277 -8.60 -1.18 -30.81
CA GLU A 277 -9.40 -0.66 -29.71
C GLU A 277 -9.41 -1.70 -28.58
N GLU A 278 -8.78 -1.38 -27.45
CA GLU A 278 -8.68 -2.27 -26.29
C GLU A 278 -10.00 -2.33 -25.52
N PHE A 279 -10.77 -1.24 -25.52
CA PHE A 279 -12.02 -1.14 -24.78
C PHE A 279 -13.17 -1.86 -25.49
N LYS A 280 -13.71 -2.89 -24.83
CA LYS A 280 -14.86 -3.65 -25.32
C LYS A 280 -16.05 -3.50 -24.36
N ARG A 281 -17.14 -2.90 -24.84
CA ARG A 281 -18.37 -2.63 -24.03
C ARG A 281 -19.03 -3.89 -23.46
N ASP A 282 -18.82 -5.04 -24.08
CA ASP A 282 -19.29 -6.35 -23.62
C ASP A 282 -18.32 -7.05 -22.65
N ALA A 283 -17.10 -6.53 -22.49
CA ALA A 283 -16.03 -7.06 -21.62
C ALA A 283 -15.34 -5.95 -20.81
N VAL A 284 -16.14 -5.06 -20.21
CA VAL A 284 -15.67 -3.83 -19.53
C VAL A 284 -14.60 -4.10 -18.47
N SER A 285 -14.84 -5.02 -17.54
CA SER A 285 -13.90 -5.33 -16.45
C SER A 285 -12.58 -5.95 -16.93
N GLU A 286 -12.61 -6.64 -18.06
CA GLU A 286 -11.43 -7.26 -18.68
C GLU A 286 -10.61 -6.29 -19.53
N SER A 287 -11.21 -5.16 -19.95
CA SER A 287 -10.60 -4.15 -20.82
C SER A 287 -9.71 -3.15 -20.05
N TYR A 288 -9.46 -3.36 -18.77
CA TYR A 288 -8.74 -2.43 -17.90
C TYR A 288 -7.52 -3.06 -17.22
N VAL A 289 -6.55 -2.20 -16.90
CA VAL A 289 -5.37 -2.52 -16.11
C VAL A 289 -5.47 -1.82 -14.76
N TRP A 290 -5.34 -2.60 -13.69
CA TRP A 290 -5.67 -2.20 -12.33
C TRP A 290 -4.42 -2.11 -11.45
N ALA A 291 -4.21 -0.96 -10.82
CA ALA A 291 -3.14 -0.74 -9.85
C ALA A 291 -3.56 -1.31 -8.47
N PRO A 292 -2.69 -2.05 -7.77
CA PRO A 292 -2.99 -2.66 -6.47
C PRO A 292 -3.62 -1.70 -5.44
N ALA A 293 -4.69 -2.16 -4.77
CA ALA A 293 -5.48 -1.38 -3.81
C ALA A 293 -4.64 -0.77 -2.67
N VAL A 294 -3.56 -1.45 -2.28
CA VAL A 294 -2.59 -1.02 -1.26
C VAL A 294 -1.95 0.35 -1.53
N PHE A 295 -1.86 0.79 -2.79
CA PHE A 295 -1.37 2.12 -3.11
C PHE A 295 -2.32 3.24 -2.64
N ILE A 296 -3.61 2.97 -2.42
CA ILE A 296 -4.58 3.96 -1.92
C ILE A 296 -4.22 4.45 -0.50
N PRO A 297 -4.16 3.60 0.56
CA PRO A 297 -3.73 4.05 1.88
C PRO A 297 -2.29 4.57 1.88
N ALA A 298 -1.40 4.01 1.06
CA ALA A 298 -0.03 4.53 0.91
C ALA A 298 0.00 5.95 0.33
N GLY A 299 -0.85 6.26 -0.65
CA GLY A 299 -1.02 7.59 -1.22
C GLY A 299 -1.57 8.59 -0.21
N VAL A 300 -2.54 8.17 0.62
CA VAL A 300 -3.09 8.98 1.73
C VAL A 300 -2.00 9.33 2.74
N LEU A 301 -1.19 8.34 3.14
CA LEU A 301 -0.05 8.53 4.04
C LEU A 301 1.03 9.45 3.43
N ALA A 302 1.37 9.24 2.16
CA ALA A 302 2.34 10.06 1.43
C ALA A 302 1.86 11.52 1.32
N GLN A 303 0.59 11.75 0.96
CA GLN A 303 -0.01 13.08 0.86
C GLN A 303 -0.04 13.80 2.22
N GLY A 304 -0.35 13.09 3.31
CA GLY A 304 -0.26 13.62 4.67
C GLY A 304 1.16 14.08 5.04
N TYR A 305 2.17 13.24 4.78
CA TYR A 305 3.58 13.58 5.02
C TYR A 305 4.07 14.73 4.12
N VAL A 306 3.70 14.73 2.84
CA VAL A 306 4.04 15.78 1.86
C VAL A 306 3.49 17.14 2.31
N ALA A 307 2.30 17.20 2.90
CA ALA A 307 1.68 18.42 3.42
C ALA A 307 2.25 18.85 4.78
N ASP A 308 2.15 18.01 5.81
CA ASP A 308 2.36 18.40 7.22
C ASP A 308 3.67 17.82 7.82
N GLY A 309 4.42 16.98 7.10
CA GLY A 309 5.56 16.21 7.63
C GLY A 309 5.10 15.14 8.64
N TRP A 310 6.02 14.54 9.41
CA TRP A 310 5.69 13.47 10.37
C TRP A 310 4.63 13.83 11.43
N GLY A 311 4.32 15.12 11.64
CA GLY A 311 3.24 15.56 12.51
C GLY A 311 1.82 15.37 11.93
N PHE A 312 1.68 14.87 10.70
CA PHE A 312 0.40 14.80 10.01
C PHE A 312 -0.68 14.00 10.76
N GLY A 313 -1.92 14.47 10.67
CA GLY A 313 -3.09 13.75 11.16
C GLY A 313 -3.59 12.79 10.09
N ALA A 314 -3.39 11.49 10.27
CA ALA A 314 -3.72 10.48 9.26
C ALA A 314 -5.20 10.45 8.82
N GLN A 315 -6.14 10.90 9.67
CA GLN A 315 -7.55 11.01 9.30
C GLN A 315 -7.92 12.35 8.62
N LYS A 316 -7.04 13.36 8.61
CA LYS A 316 -7.31 14.74 8.14
C LYS A 316 -7.59 14.81 6.64
N THR A 317 -6.84 14.07 5.85
CA THR A 317 -6.88 14.12 4.38
C THR A 317 -6.93 12.70 3.85
N ARG A 318 -8.10 12.27 3.38
CA ARG A 318 -8.35 10.90 2.89
C ARG A 318 -8.87 10.84 1.46
N VAL A 319 -8.93 11.99 0.79
CA VAL A 319 -9.30 12.13 -0.63
C VAL A 319 -8.02 12.15 -1.46
N LEU A 320 -7.99 11.32 -2.50
CA LEU A 320 -6.94 11.26 -3.51
C LEU A 320 -7.50 11.83 -4.80
N GLU A 321 -6.99 12.99 -5.19
CA GLU A 321 -7.32 13.68 -6.45
C GLU A 321 -6.35 13.27 -7.57
N GLY A 322 -6.71 13.50 -8.83
CA GLY A 322 -5.88 13.13 -9.98
C GLY A 322 -5.77 11.62 -10.14
N MET A 323 -6.88 10.91 -9.97
CA MET A 323 -7.01 9.48 -10.27
C MET A 323 -7.26 9.30 -11.77
N THR A 324 -6.74 8.22 -12.36
CA THR A 324 -7.09 7.88 -13.74
C THR A 324 -8.56 7.47 -13.81
N THR A 325 -9.27 8.02 -14.78
CA THR A 325 -10.66 7.66 -15.07
C THR A 325 -10.83 7.29 -16.54
N HIS A 326 -11.84 6.48 -16.81
CA HIS A 326 -12.33 6.21 -18.16
C HIS A 326 -13.84 6.47 -18.17
N ALA A 327 -14.32 7.29 -19.11
CA ALA A 327 -15.73 7.56 -19.30
C ALA A 327 -16.19 6.91 -20.61
N TYR A 328 -17.35 6.26 -20.59
CA TYR A 328 -17.96 5.66 -21.78
C TYR A 328 -19.48 5.63 -21.64
N THR A 329 -20.18 5.75 -22.76
CA THR A 329 -21.63 5.51 -22.84
C THR A 329 -21.86 4.06 -23.28
N ASP A 330 -22.79 3.35 -22.65
CA ASP A 330 -23.11 1.95 -22.93
C ASP A 330 -24.11 1.76 -24.09
N ALA A 331 -24.78 0.60 -24.17
CA ALA A 331 -25.73 0.29 -25.24
C ALA A 331 -27.14 0.86 -25.00
N ASP A 332 -27.46 1.27 -23.77
CA ASP A 332 -28.75 1.81 -23.35
C ASP A 332 -28.73 3.36 -23.26
N ASP A 333 -27.64 3.99 -23.74
CA ASP A 333 -27.33 5.43 -23.70
C ASP A 333 -27.03 5.97 -22.27
N ASP A 334 -26.66 5.09 -21.34
CA ASP A 334 -26.25 5.45 -19.98
C ASP A 334 -24.74 5.78 -19.91
N ASP A 335 -24.40 6.91 -19.28
CA ASP A 335 -23.03 7.39 -19.08
C ASP A 335 -22.36 6.76 -17.84
N HIS A 336 -21.24 6.07 -18.06
CA HIS A 336 -20.44 5.43 -17.01
C HIS A 336 -19.09 6.14 -16.81
N LEU A 337 -18.65 6.20 -15.56
CA LEU A 337 -17.30 6.65 -15.18
C LEU A 337 -16.61 5.55 -14.36
N THR A 338 -15.60 4.93 -14.93
CA THR A 338 -14.75 3.92 -14.27
C THR A 338 -13.53 4.58 -13.63
N LEU A 339 -13.27 4.23 -12.36
CA LEU A 339 -12.13 4.68 -11.55
C LEU A 339 -11.61 3.52 -10.67
N LEU A 340 -12.53 2.76 -10.08
CA LEU A 340 -12.28 1.59 -9.23
C LEU A 340 -12.72 0.29 -9.92
N ASP A 341 -12.13 -0.85 -9.55
CA ASP A 341 -12.46 -2.17 -10.16
C ASP A 341 -13.73 -2.82 -9.60
N CYS A 342 -14.30 -2.28 -8.52
CA CYS A 342 -15.70 -2.51 -8.17
C CYS A 342 -16.39 -1.24 -7.62
N TRP A 343 -17.71 -1.17 -7.78
CA TRP A 343 -18.55 -0.13 -7.18
C TRP A 343 -19.07 -0.59 -5.82
N LEU A 344 -18.62 0.08 -4.75
CA LEU A 344 -19.05 -0.20 -3.39
C LEU A 344 -20.16 0.76 -2.95
N ASP A 345 -21.32 0.22 -2.61
CA ASP A 345 -22.36 0.98 -1.90
C ASP A 345 -21.99 1.17 -0.42
N ARG A 346 -22.71 2.06 0.28
CA ARG A 346 -22.41 2.35 1.70
C ARG A 346 -22.55 1.11 2.58
N LYS A 347 -23.46 0.18 2.27
CA LYS A 347 -23.66 -1.07 3.03
C LYS A 347 -22.52 -2.06 2.81
N ALA A 348 -21.95 -2.15 1.61
CA ALA A 348 -20.74 -2.89 1.33
C ALA A 348 -19.56 -2.29 2.11
N ALA A 349 -19.39 -0.98 2.05
CA ALA A 349 -18.34 -0.28 2.80
C ALA A 349 -18.46 -0.48 4.33
N GLU A 350 -19.67 -0.38 4.90
CA GLU A 350 -19.96 -0.67 6.30
C GLU A 350 -19.65 -2.13 6.67
N ARG A 351 -20.03 -3.11 5.84
CA ARG A 351 -19.72 -4.55 6.05
C ARG A 351 -18.20 -4.82 6.03
N LEU A 352 -17.49 -4.28 5.04
CA LEU A 352 -16.04 -4.44 4.88
C LEU A 352 -15.27 -3.77 6.02
N THR A 353 -15.71 -2.59 6.46
CA THR A 353 -15.22 -1.95 7.70
C THR A 353 -15.47 -2.85 8.91
N GLY A 354 -16.64 -3.49 8.96
CA GLY A 354 -17.00 -4.52 9.94
C GLY A 354 -16.10 -5.76 9.92
N LEU A 355 -15.42 -6.05 8.81
CA LEU A 355 -14.38 -7.09 8.66
C LEU A 355 -12.95 -6.56 8.88
N GLY A 356 -12.78 -5.26 9.11
CA GLY A 356 -11.48 -4.61 9.32
C GLY A 356 -10.75 -4.23 8.02
N VAL A 357 -11.46 -4.15 6.89
CA VAL A 357 -10.94 -3.72 5.59
C VAL A 357 -11.30 -2.26 5.33
N MET A 358 -10.28 -1.43 5.04
CA MET A 358 -10.46 -0.05 4.61
C MET A 358 -11.01 -0.01 3.18
N THR A 359 -11.98 0.85 2.94
CA THR A 359 -12.67 0.94 1.64
C THR A 359 -12.43 2.27 0.96
N ALA A 360 -12.10 2.26 -0.33
CA ALA A 360 -12.08 3.44 -1.18
C ALA A 360 -13.41 3.57 -1.93
N LEU A 361 -13.96 4.78 -1.96
CA LEU A 361 -15.19 5.12 -2.67
C LEU A 361 -14.87 6.14 -3.76
N ALA A 362 -15.33 5.92 -4.98
CA ALA A 362 -15.24 6.91 -6.04
C ALA A 362 -16.13 8.12 -5.70
N VAL A 363 -15.60 9.34 -5.89
CA VAL A 363 -16.38 10.57 -5.75
C VAL A 363 -17.18 10.77 -7.03
N LYS A 364 -18.50 10.90 -6.90
CA LYS A 364 -19.39 11.02 -8.06
C LYS A 364 -18.97 12.19 -8.97
N SER A 365 -18.79 11.90 -10.26
CA SER A 365 -18.45 12.89 -11.29
C SER A 365 -17.12 13.64 -11.07
N ALA A 366 -16.16 13.03 -10.36
CA ALA A 366 -14.82 13.58 -10.15
C ALA A 366 -13.71 12.54 -10.40
N ASP A 367 -12.50 13.02 -10.70
CA ASP A 367 -11.27 12.23 -10.84
C ASP A 367 -10.63 11.91 -9.48
N SER A 368 -11.46 11.58 -8.49
CA SER A 368 -11.00 11.36 -7.11
C SER A 368 -11.69 10.19 -6.42
N CYS A 369 -10.98 9.59 -5.47
CA CYS A 369 -11.56 8.61 -4.55
C CYS A 369 -11.27 9.00 -3.10
N GLN A 370 -12.16 8.59 -2.19
CA GLN A 370 -12.03 8.82 -0.76
C GLN A 370 -11.86 7.49 -0.02
N LEU A 371 -10.79 7.36 0.75
CA LEU A 371 -10.64 6.29 1.72
C LEU A 371 -11.56 6.57 2.92
N THR A 372 -12.51 5.67 3.19
CA THR A 372 -13.54 5.84 4.23
C THR A 372 -12.93 6.20 5.57
N ARG A 373 -11.95 5.41 6.04
CA ARG A 373 -11.12 5.68 7.23
C ARG A 373 -9.78 4.94 7.10
N LEU A 374 -8.69 5.55 7.60
CA LEU A 374 -7.41 4.85 7.74
C LEU A 374 -7.38 4.10 9.07
N HIS A 375 -7.81 2.84 9.11
CA HIS A 375 -7.88 2.04 10.33
C HIS A 375 -7.10 0.73 10.22
N SER A 376 -6.84 0.14 11.38
CA SER A 376 -6.24 -1.18 11.46
C SER A 376 -7.26 -2.31 11.26
N LEU A 377 -6.76 -3.51 11.04
CA LEU A 377 -7.52 -4.75 10.95
C LEU A 377 -8.11 -5.18 12.31
N GLY A 378 -7.61 -4.66 13.44
CA GLY A 378 -8.00 -5.10 14.78
C GLY A 378 -9.52 -5.11 15.08
N ALA A 379 -9.93 -5.96 16.01
CA ALA A 379 -11.30 -6.05 16.50
C ALA A 379 -11.65 -4.82 17.38
N GLY A 380 -12.45 -3.91 16.83
CA GLY A 380 -12.92 -2.72 17.56
C GLY A 380 -14.06 -2.02 16.82
N THR A 381 -14.98 -1.42 17.59
CA THR A 381 -16.11 -0.65 17.08
C THR A 381 -16.21 0.68 17.85
N PRO A 382 -15.85 1.83 17.25
CA PRO A 382 -15.26 1.97 15.91
C PRO A 382 -13.87 1.32 15.80
N PRO A 383 -13.41 0.95 14.59
CA PRO A 383 -12.06 0.43 14.38
C PRO A 383 -10.98 1.39 14.85
N ALA A 384 -9.95 0.85 15.50
CA ALA A 384 -8.79 1.62 15.95
C ALA A 384 -8.01 2.18 14.76
N ASP A 385 -7.55 3.44 14.88
CA ASP A 385 -6.68 4.08 13.89
C ASP A 385 -5.46 3.21 13.56
N LEU A 386 -5.05 3.20 12.29
CA LEU A 386 -3.89 2.42 11.87
C LEU A 386 -2.62 2.90 12.60
N TYR A 387 -1.86 1.96 13.17
CA TYR A 387 -0.59 2.28 13.81
C TYR A 387 0.40 2.90 12.83
N GLY A 388 1.13 3.91 13.30
CA GLY A 388 2.31 4.41 12.61
C GLY A 388 3.08 5.46 13.41
N ARG A 389 4.25 5.86 12.90
CA ARG A 389 5.14 6.84 13.55
C ARG A 389 4.75 8.31 13.28
N TRP A 390 3.50 8.58 12.90
CA TRP A 390 2.98 9.91 12.59
C TRP A 390 2.03 10.46 13.65
N GLY A 391 1.96 11.80 13.73
CA GLY A 391 1.02 12.52 14.58
C GLY A 391 1.04 12.05 16.04
N LYS A 392 -0.14 11.84 16.63
CA LYS A 392 -0.27 11.34 18.02
C LYS A 392 0.09 9.86 18.19
N SER A 393 0.08 9.07 17.11
CA SER A 393 0.50 7.66 17.14
C SER A 393 2.01 7.51 17.32
N ALA A 394 2.80 8.53 16.93
CA ALA A 394 4.26 8.52 17.02
C ALA A 394 4.84 8.28 18.43
N SER A 395 4.08 8.59 19.49
CA SER A 395 4.46 8.34 20.89
C SER A 395 3.95 7.02 21.46
N ALA A 396 3.06 6.32 20.76
CA ALA A 396 2.65 4.97 21.11
C ALA A 396 3.65 3.98 20.49
N GLY A 397 4.09 2.99 21.28
CA GLY A 397 4.82 1.84 20.72
C GLY A 397 3.91 0.99 19.82
N PRO A 398 4.48 0.07 19.01
CA PRO A 398 3.68 -0.87 18.25
C PRO A 398 2.76 -1.69 19.19
N PRO A 399 1.53 -2.02 18.78
CA PRO A 399 0.63 -2.82 19.60
C PRO A 399 1.16 -4.26 19.69
N ARG A 400 1.19 -4.82 20.91
CA ARG A 400 1.73 -6.15 21.21
C ARG A 400 0.89 -6.90 22.23
N GLY A 401 0.88 -8.22 22.13
CA GLY A 401 0.48 -9.11 23.23
C GLY A 401 1.38 -8.98 24.45
N ARG A 402 0.82 -9.22 25.64
CA ARG A 402 1.64 -9.42 26.84
C ARG A 402 2.39 -10.74 26.71
N PHE A 403 3.72 -10.69 26.79
CA PHE A 403 4.56 -11.89 26.88
C PHE A 403 4.26 -12.67 28.16
N GLY A 404 3.34 -13.63 28.05
CA GLY A 404 3.00 -14.56 29.11
C GLY A 404 4.09 -15.60 29.27
N VAL A 405 5.12 -15.32 30.08
CA VAL A 405 5.99 -16.37 30.61
C VAL A 405 5.16 -17.21 31.58
N SER A 406 4.49 -18.22 31.05
CA SER A 406 3.82 -19.26 31.83
C SER A 406 4.90 -20.15 32.47
N VAL A 407 5.51 -19.67 33.56
CA VAL A 407 6.22 -20.57 34.48
C VAL A 407 5.16 -21.40 35.19
N VAL A 408 4.84 -22.56 34.61
CA VAL A 408 4.09 -23.60 35.31
C VAL A 408 5.01 -24.13 36.41
N MET A 409 4.97 -23.49 37.58
CA MET A 409 5.49 -24.10 38.79
C MET A 409 4.51 -25.18 39.22
N ASP A 410 4.87 -26.43 38.92
CA ASP A 410 4.21 -27.60 39.49
C ASP A 410 4.21 -27.50 41.02
N SER A 411 3.02 -27.46 41.60
CA SER A 411 2.81 -27.18 43.02
C SER A 411 2.11 -28.35 43.72
N GLU A 412 2.84 -29.46 43.88
CA GLU A 412 2.47 -30.54 44.80
C GLU A 412 3.62 -30.87 45.76
N MET A 413 3.60 -30.30 46.98
CA MET A 413 3.23 -31.07 48.18
C MET A 413 3.47 -30.30 49.49
N THR A 414 2.50 -30.50 50.37
CA THR A 414 2.47 -30.29 51.82
C THR A 414 3.82 -30.37 52.57
N GLY A 415 4.13 -29.37 53.40
CA GLY A 415 5.26 -29.41 54.34
C GLY A 415 5.15 -28.40 55.48
N THR A 416 4.90 -28.87 56.70
CA THR A 416 4.70 -28.06 57.92
C THR A 416 5.89 -27.15 58.27
N ALA A 417 5.62 -25.91 58.65
CA ALA A 417 6.64 -24.94 59.08
C ALA A 417 7.34 -25.32 60.40
N PRO A 418 8.59 -24.86 60.58
CA PRO A 418 8.92 -24.17 61.83
C PRO A 418 9.66 -22.82 61.65
N LYS A 419 9.49 -21.95 62.65
CA LYS A 419 10.24 -20.68 62.83
C LYS A 419 11.74 -20.95 63.03
N ARG A 420 12.63 -20.01 62.65
CA ARG A 420 13.23 -19.00 63.57
C ARG A 420 14.41 -18.18 62.96
N ALA A 421 14.30 -16.85 63.09
CA ALA A 421 15.32 -15.80 63.28
C ALA A 421 16.66 -15.72 62.49
N SER A 422 16.92 -14.48 62.01
CA SER A 422 18.19 -13.71 62.11
C SER A 422 19.52 -14.27 61.57
N GLY A 423 20.16 -13.48 60.69
CA GLY A 423 21.60 -13.57 60.41
C GLY A 423 22.03 -12.49 59.41
N ALA A 424 23.00 -11.65 59.77
CA ALA A 424 23.65 -10.70 58.88
C ALA A 424 25.08 -11.16 58.56
N ALA A 425 25.75 -10.45 57.63
CA ALA A 425 27.16 -10.62 57.24
C ALA A 425 27.51 -11.93 56.48
N ALA A 426 28.58 -12.01 55.68
CA ALA A 426 29.32 -11.00 54.91
C ALA A 426 30.25 -11.69 53.88
N SER A 427 30.66 -10.94 52.86
CA SER A 427 31.95 -10.97 52.13
C SER A 427 32.74 -12.27 51.85
N SER A 428 33.28 -12.31 50.61
CA SER A 428 34.58 -12.91 50.20
C SER A 428 34.67 -14.45 50.16
N GLU A 429 35.55 -15.10 49.38
CA GLU A 429 36.77 -14.71 48.63
C GLU A 429 36.76 -15.28 47.18
N SER A 430 37.39 -14.61 46.19
CA SER A 430 38.67 -14.94 45.50
C SER A 430 38.73 -16.36 44.87
N SER A 431 39.17 -16.56 43.62
CA SER A 431 40.48 -16.23 43.01
C SER A 431 40.33 -16.18 41.46
N SER A 432 40.87 -15.18 40.72
CA SER A 432 42.17 -15.19 39.98
C SER A 432 42.50 -16.51 39.26
N GLU A 433 42.94 -16.55 37.99
CA GLU A 433 44.05 -15.82 37.31
C GLU A 433 43.64 -15.34 35.89
N SER A 434 43.95 -14.12 35.37
CA SER A 434 45.22 -13.58 34.81
C SER A 434 45.90 -14.47 33.76
N SER A 435 46.29 -14.05 32.54
CA SER A 435 46.81 -12.75 32.04
C SER A 435 46.46 -12.56 30.54
N ALA A 436 46.25 -11.36 29.96
CA ALA A 436 47.26 -10.39 29.42
C ALA A 436 48.42 -11.05 28.62
N SER A 437 48.90 -10.60 27.46
CA SER A 437 48.63 -9.45 26.54
C SER A 437 49.26 -9.81 25.14
N SER A 438 49.45 -8.99 24.09
CA SER A 438 49.38 -7.53 23.86
C SER A 438 49.22 -7.18 22.35
N GLU A 439 48.68 -5.98 22.09
CA GLU A 439 48.99 -4.96 21.05
C GLU A 439 49.73 -5.30 19.74
N THR A 440 49.23 -4.75 18.62
CA THR A 440 50.03 -3.87 17.73
C THR A 440 49.14 -2.85 17.00
N SER A 441 49.67 -1.64 16.89
CA SER A 441 49.09 -0.49 16.18
C SER A 441 49.91 -0.17 14.93
N GLU A 442 49.30 0.28 13.84
CA GLU A 442 49.99 1.04 12.80
C GLU A 442 49.19 2.26 12.36
N SER A 443 49.91 3.35 12.09
CA SER A 443 49.40 4.64 11.62
C SER A 443 50.42 5.27 10.67
N PHE A 444 49.98 5.63 9.47
CA PHE A 444 50.68 6.51 8.54
C PHE A 444 49.61 7.37 7.85
N ALA A 445 49.58 8.70 8.02
CA ALA A 445 50.54 9.73 7.62
C ALA A 445 50.21 10.30 6.22
N SER A 446 50.12 11.62 6.16
CA SER A 446 49.68 12.45 5.03
C SER A 446 50.80 12.84 4.08
N SER A 447 50.46 13.13 2.83
CA SER A 447 51.24 14.00 1.93
C SER A 447 50.32 14.82 1.03
N ASP A 448 50.66 16.09 0.85
CA ASP A 448 50.06 17.00 -0.13
C ASP A 448 50.42 16.61 -1.58
N ASP A 449 49.55 16.97 -2.54
CA ASP A 449 50.03 17.73 -3.71
C ASP A 449 48.91 18.62 -4.29
N SER A 450 49.35 19.73 -4.87
CA SER A 450 48.55 20.81 -5.44
C SER A 450 48.57 20.75 -6.96
N SER A 451 47.42 21.01 -7.62
CA SER A 451 47.45 21.54 -8.99
C SER A 451 46.31 22.50 -9.25
N SER A 452 46.70 23.74 -9.52
CA SER A 452 45.85 24.78 -10.10
C SER A 452 45.79 24.60 -11.62
N LEU A 453 44.58 24.59 -12.20
CA LEU A 453 44.41 24.96 -13.61
C LEU A 453 43.24 25.93 -13.75
N SER A 454 43.60 27.15 -14.15
CA SER A 454 42.72 28.19 -14.65
C SER A 454 42.31 27.92 -16.09
N SER A 455 41.07 28.24 -16.44
CA SER A 455 40.73 28.65 -17.81
C SER A 455 39.53 29.61 -17.78
N ASP A 456 39.82 30.89 -17.99
CA ASP A 456 38.84 31.87 -18.43
C ASP A 456 38.24 31.47 -19.79
N SER A 457 36.96 31.80 -20.01
CA SER A 457 36.52 32.45 -21.26
C SER A 457 35.05 32.85 -21.22
N ASP A 458 34.83 34.16 -21.14
CA ASP A 458 33.86 34.96 -21.91
C ASP A 458 32.39 34.50 -22.05
N SER A 459 31.53 35.24 -21.36
CA SER A 459 30.19 35.56 -21.87
C SER A 459 30.27 36.47 -23.11
N PRO A 460 29.33 36.34 -24.05
CA PRO A 460 28.82 37.50 -24.76
C PRO A 460 27.33 37.74 -24.47
N SER A 461 27.02 38.97 -24.07
CA SER A 461 25.67 39.49 -23.93
C SER A 461 24.99 39.70 -25.30
N SER A 462 23.77 39.21 -25.48
CA SER A 462 22.83 39.67 -26.53
C SER A 462 21.43 39.12 -26.29
N GLY A 463 20.38 39.92 -26.47
CA GLY A 463 19.02 39.39 -26.68
C GLY A 463 18.08 39.32 -25.47
N GLY A 464 18.09 40.33 -24.59
CA GLY A 464 16.92 40.60 -23.75
C GLY A 464 16.00 41.59 -24.47
N ASP A 465 14.89 41.10 -25.04
CA ASP A 465 13.64 41.81 -25.36
C ASP A 465 12.74 40.86 -26.18
N ASP A 466 11.90 40.07 -25.49
CA ASP A 466 10.68 39.41 -26.05
C ASP A 466 9.89 38.58 -25.01
N LEU A 467 10.49 38.22 -23.86
CA LEU A 467 9.79 37.43 -22.83
C LEU A 467 8.70 38.21 -22.04
N ALA A 468 8.82 39.54 -21.96
CA ALA A 468 7.90 40.37 -21.18
C ALA A 468 6.52 40.56 -21.87
N ALA A 469 6.44 40.36 -23.19
CA ALA A 469 5.17 40.46 -23.92
C ALA A 469 4.31 39.19 -23.81
N MET A 470 4.92 38.02 -23.57
CA MET A 470 4.20 36.74 -23.43
C MET A 470 3.63 36.50 -22.02
N MET A 471 4.18 37.14 -20.98
CA MET A 471 3.66 37.01 -19.61
C MET A 471 2.42 37.88 -19.32
N ALA A 472 2.03 38.78 -20.22
CA ALA A 472 0.89 39.70 -20.03
C ALA A 472 -0.46 39.16 -20.59
N ALA A 473 -0.49 37.94 -21.12
CA ALA A 473 -1.66 37.36 -21.82
C ALA A 473 -2.35 36.20 -21.07
N LEU A 474 -1.99 35.95 -19.81
CA LEU A 474 -2.54 34.86 -18.99
C LEU A 474 -3.26 35.33 -17.71
N ASP A 475 -3.41 36.64 -17.50
CA ASP A 475 -4.08 37.22 -16.33
C ASP A 475 -5.32 38.04 -16.73
N SER A 476 -6.43 37.34 -16.98
CA SER A 476 -7.78 37.90 -17.12
C SER A 476 -8.82 36.80 -16.85
N PRO A 477 -9.66 36.91 -15.80
CA PRO A 477 -10.64 35.89 -15.48
C PRO A 477 -11.91 36.01 -16.36
N PRO A 478 -12.57 34.89 -16.71
CA PRO A 478 -13.94 34.94 -17.24
C PRO A 478 -14.92 35.37 -16.14
N ALA A 479 -15.96 36.09 -16.52
CA ALA A 479 -16.95 36.66 -15.61
C ALA A 479 -18.08 35.67 -15.21
N ASP A 480 -18.62 35.91 -14.01
CA ASP A 480 -19.94 35.50 -13.50
C ASP A 480 -20.34 34.01 -13.54
N ALA A 481 -20.19 33.34 -12.39
CA ALA A 481 -21.01 32.21 -11.95
C ALA A 481 -21.41 32.43 -10.47
N PRO A 482 -22.62 32.02 -10.03
CA PRO A 482 -23.16 32.41 -8.73
C PRO A 482 -22.50 31.66 -7.57
N SER A 483 -22.18 32.39 -6.51
CA SER A 483 -21.61 31.84 -5.27
C SER A 483 -22.68 31.60 -4.20
N ASP A 484 -23.36 30.46 -4.27
CA ASP A 484 -24.14 29.89 -3.16
C ASP A 484 -23.74 28.41 -3.02
N GLY A 485 -23.31 28.00 -1.82
CA GLY A 485 -22.92 26.61 -1.52
C GLY A 485 -21.68 26.43 -0.64
N ALA A 486 -20.86 27.46 -0.42
CA ALA A 486 -19.72 27.38 0.51
C ALA A 486 -20.17 27.23 1.98
N ASP A 487 -21.24 27.90 2.36
CA ASP A 487 -21.78 27.88 3.73
C ASP A 487 -22.55 26.57 4.05
N ASP A 488 -23.17 25.94 3.05
CA ASP A 488 -23.87 24.65 3.22
C ASP A 488 -22.90 23.50 3.54
N ILE A 489 -21.69 23.52 2.95
CA ILE A 489 -20.65 22.52 3.23
C ILE A 489 -20.17 22.65 4.69
N ALA A 490 -19.97 23.87 5.18
CA ALA A 490 -19.61 24.11 6.59
C ALA A 490 -20.72 23.65 7.56
N ALA A 491 -21.99 23.86 7.20
CA ALA A 491 -23.13 23.39 7.97
C ALA A 491 -23.24 21.85 7.99
N MET A 492 -23.02 21.17 6.86
CA MET A 492 -22.98 19.70 6.78
C MET A 492 -21.83 19.11 7.60
N MET A 493 -20.66 19.72 7.60
CA MET A 493 -19.52 19.25 8.41
C MET A 493 -19.79 19.37 9.92
N ALA A 494 -20.52 20.39 10.36
CA ALA A 494 -20.90 20.54 11.78
C ALA A 494 -21.95 19.51 12.24
N ALA A 495 -22.83 19.05 11.36
CA ALA A 495 -23.86 18.06 11.68
C ALA A 495 -23.33 16.63 11.87
N LEU A 496 -22.13 16.34 11.34
CA LEU A 496 -21.47 15.02 11.42
C LEU A 496 -20.68 14.78 12.71
N ASP A 497 -20.40 15.82 13.49
CA ASP A 497 -19.49 15.78 14.66
C ASP A 497 -20.23 16.00 16.01
N ALA A 498 -21.57 16.04 15.98
CA ALA A 498 -22.41 16.22 17.16
C ALA A 498 -22.61 14.89 17.92
N PRO A 499 -22.38 14.83 19.25
CA PRO A 499 -22.66 13.63 20.03
C PRO A 499 -24.16 13.39 20.14
N VAL A 500 -24.57 12.12 20.01
CA VAL A 500 -25.98 11.69 20.15
C VAL A 500 -26.37 11.73 21.63
N ASP A 501 -27.26 12.66 21.99
CA ASP A 501 -27.88 12.71 23.32
C ASP A 501 -28.95 11.62 23.46
N ASP A 502 -28.89 10.88 24.56
CA ASP A 502 -29.72 9.70 24.84
C ASP A 502 -31.12 10.14 25.32
N ALA A 503 -32.09 10.19 24.40
CA ALA A 503 -33.48 10.53 24.69
C ALA A 503 -34.41 9.29 24.51
N PRO A 504 -35.28 8.98 25.49
CA PRO A 504 -36.13 7.79 25.42
C PRO A 504 -37.24 7.95 24.36
N PRO A 505 -37.70 6.83 23.75
CA PRO A 505 -38.70 6.88 22.69
C PRO A 505 -40.09 7.33 23.21
N PRO A 506 -40.85 8.13 22.43
CA PRO A 506 -42.23 8.45 22.74
C PRO A 506 -43.15 7.24 22.49
N ALA A 507 -44.25 7.16 23.24
CA ALA A 507 -45.18 6.04 23.20
C ALA A 507 -46.32 6.19 22.16
N ASP A 508 -46.74 5.05 21.60
CA ASP A 508 -48.01 4.71 20.96
C ASP A 508 -48.74 5.76 20.08
N ALA A 509 -48.69 5.53 18.77
CA ALA A 509 -49.73 5.90 17.81
C ALA A 509 -49.92 4.72 16.82
N PRO A 510 -51.15 4.47 16.30
CA PRO A 510 -51.48 3.16 15.70
C PRO A 510 -51.03 3.00 14.25
N ASP A 511 -50.69 1.75 13.89
CA ASP A 511 -50.40 1.33 12.51
C ASP A 511 -51.54 1.70 11.55
N GLN A 512 -51.22 2.45 10.50
CA GLN A 512 -52.00 2.50 9.26
C GLN A 512 -51.28 1.68 8.21
N SER A 513 -52.01 0.78 7.54
CA SER A 513 -51.43 -0.13 6.55
C SER A 513 -50.91 0.64 5.33
N ILE A 514 -49.71 0.27 4.87
CA ILE A 514 -49.09 0.76 3.62
C ILE A 514 -50.05 0.55 2.42
N GLU A 515 -50.93 -0.44 2.51
CA GLU A 515 -51.96 -0.79 1.53
C GLU A 515 -53.00 0.33 1.32
N ASP A 516 -53.29 1.15 2.34
CA ASP A 516 -54.19 2.31 2.21
C ASP A 516 -53.51 3.51 1.53
N MET A 517 -52.19 3.64 1.65
CA MET A 517 -51.42 4.72 0.99
C MET A 517 -51.30 4.49 -0.52
N LEU A 518 -51.06 3.24 -0.94
CA LEU A 518 -50.99 2.90 -2.37
C LEU A 518 -52.31 3.17 -3.09
N LYS A 519 -53.44 2.98 -2.40
CA LYS A 519 -54.78 3.17 -2.96
C LYS A 519 -55.16 4.64 -3.21
N GLN A 520 -54.49 5.59 -2.57
CA GLN A 520 -54.70 7.03 -2.84
C GLN A 520 -53.87 7.54 -4.01
N LEU A 521 -52.85 6.79 -4.45
CA LEU A 521 -51.97 7.16 -5.57
C LEU A 521 -52.45 6.67 -6.94
N GLU A 522 -53.45 5.77 -7.00
CA GLU A 522 -54.06 5.32 -8.26
C GLU A 522 -55.31 6.15 -8.66
N ASP A 523 -55.85 6.98 -7.76
CA ASP A 523 -57.05 7.83 -7.96
C ASP A 523 -56.70 9.34 -8.07
N SER A 524 -55.42 9.69 -8.33
CA SER A 524 -54.91 11.07 -8.56
C SER A 524 -54.11 11.18 -9.85
#